data_AF-A0A4Y2NZ61-F1
#
_entry.id   AF-A0A4Y2NZ61-F1
#
_cell.length_a   1.000
_cell.length_b   1.000
_cell.length_c   1.000
_cell.angle_alpha   90.00
_cell.angle_beta   90.00
_cell.angle_gamma   90.00
#
_symmetry.space_group_name_H-M   'P 1'
#
loop_
_entity.id
_entity.type
_entity.pdbx_description
1 polymer ?
#
loop_
_entity_poly.entity_id
_entity_poly.type
_entity_poly.pdbx_seq_one_letter_code
_entity_poly.pdbx_strand_id
1 'polypeptide(L)' 'AEFLFMDDNARPHRANIVDECLQSEDITRMDWPAYSPDLNPIEHVWDMLGPVADFDDMRPEAQNYFEAPS' A
#
# COMPACT_ATOMS: atom_id res chain seq x y z
N ALA A 1 12.62 10.99 17.06
CA ALA A 1 11.53 10.07 16.71
C ALA A 1 11.91 9.46 15.38
N GLU A 2 11.90 8.14 15.29
CA GLU A 2 12.14 7.41 14.03
C GLU A 2 10.81 7.31 13.30
N PHE A 3 10.77 7.69 12.03
CA PHE A 3 9.58 7.57 11.18
C PHE A 3 9.76 6.40 10.24
N LEU A 4 8.75 5.53 10.16
CA LEU A 4 8.71 4.39 9.25
C LEU A 4 7.66 4.65 8.18
N PHE A 5 8.01 4.39 6.93
CA PHE A 5 7.08 4.43 5.81
C PHE A 5 6.26 3.14 5.76
N MET A 6 4.93 3.26 5.62
CA MET A 6 4.02 2.12 5.55
C MET A 6 3.28 2.15 4.22
N ASP A 7 3.26 1.00 3.55
CA ASP A 7 2.52 0.73 2.32
C ASP A 7 1.70 -0.57 2.47
N ASP A 8 0.81 -0.82 1.51
CA ASP A 8 -0.10 -1.98 1.47
C ASP A 8 0.57 -3.28 0.97
N ASN A 9 1.89 -3.28 0.74
CA ASN A 9 2.65 -4.38 0.16
C ASN A 9 2.11 -4.86 -1.21
N ALA A 10 1.41 -4.00 -1.96
CA ALA A 10 0.99 -4.31 -3.33
C ALA A 10 2.21 -4.51 -4.25
N ARG A 11 2.05 -5.31 -5.32
CA ARG A 11 3.16 -5.65 -6.24
C ARG A 11 3.93 -4.45 -6.77
N PRO A 12 3.30 -3.34 -7.19
CA PRO A 12 4.05 -2.17 -7.67
C PRO A 12 4.99 -1.58 -6.61
N HIS A 13 4.59 -1.62 -5.33
CA HIS A 13 5.39 -1.14 -4.20
C HIS A 13 6.57 -2.06 -3.87
N ARG A 14 6.59 -3.27 -4.43
CA ARG A 14 7.68 -4.26 -4.28
C ARG A 14 8.57 -4.36 -5.51
N ALA A 15 8.43 -3.45 -6.46
CA ALA A 15 9.37 -3.33 -7.56
C ALA A 15 10.71 -2.78 -7.04
N ASN A 16 11.83 -3.29 -7.59
CA ASN A 16 13.18 -2.87 -7.18
C ASN A 16 13.39 -1.35 -7.28
N ILE A 17 12.78 -0.70 -8.27
CA ILE A 17 12.86 0.76 -8.45
C ILE A 17 12.28 1.53 -7.24
N VAL A 18 11.26 0.96 -6.57
CA VAL A 18 10.68 1.55 -5.37
C VAL A 18 11.63 1.40 -4.20
N ASP A 19 12.21 0.21 -4.02
CA ASP A 19 13.19 -0.03 -2.94
C ASP A 19 14.45 0.85 -3.11
N GLU A 20 14.95 1.02 -4.34
CA GLU A 20 16.08 1.92 -4.65
C GLU A 20 15.74 3.38 -4.33
N CYS A 21 14.53 3.83 -4.66
CA CYS A 21 14.06 5.18 -4.35
C CYS A 21 14.00 5.42 -2.84
N LEU A 22 13.39 4.50 -2.08
CA LEU A 22 13.30 4.60 -0.62
C LEU A 22 14.67 4.63 0.05
N GLN A 23 15.60 3.79 -0.42
CA GLN A 23 16.98 3.80 0.07
C GLN A 23 17.71 5.12 -0.25
N SER A 24 17.49 5.69 -1.44
CA SER A 24 18.12 6.95 -1.83
C SER A 24 17.68 8.15 -0.99
N GLU A 25 16.47 8.09 -0.45
CA GLU A 25 15.87 9.12 0.40
C GLU A 25 16.05 8.84 1.91
N ASP A 26 16.80 7.80 2.27
CA ASP A 26 17.00 7.34 3.67
C ASP A 26 15.66 7.03 4.38
N ILE A 27 14.69 6.51 3.62
CA ILE A 27 13.36 6.16 4.11
C ILE A 27 13.34 4.67 4.47
N THR A 28 13.20 4.39 5.77
CA THR A 28 12.99 3.03 6.26
C THR A 28 11.52 2.61 6.06
N ARG A 29 11.30 1.54 5.30
CA ARG A 29 9.98 0.91 5.15
C ARG A 29 9.68 -0.01 6.33
N MET A 30 8.44 0.02 6.81
CA MET A 30 7.92 -0.92 7.80
C MET A 30 7.73 -2.31 7.18
N ASP A 31 8.24 -3.33 7.84
CA ASP A 31 7.94 -4.72 7.50
C ASP A 31 6.47 -5.00 7.85
N TRP A 32 5.65 -5.16 6.81
CA TRP A 32 4.21 -5.42 6.96
C TRP A 32 3.83 -6.74 6.28
N PRO A 33 3.02 -7.59 6.93
CA PRO A 33 2.55 -8.82 6.32
C PRO A 33 1.69 -8.51 5.08
N ALA A 34 1.93 -9.24 3.99
CA ALA A 34 1.02 -9.26 2.85
C ALA A 34 -0.37 -9.74 3.31
N TYR A 35 -1.44 -9.31 2.64
CA TYR A 35 -2.82 -9.79 2.83
C TYR A 35 -3.48 -9.43 4.19
N SER A 36 -3.12 -8.29 4.79
CA SER A 36 -3.81 -7.75 5.98
C SER A 36 -4.50 -6.41 5.71
N PRO A 37 -5.53 -6.37 4.84
CA PRO A 37 -6.25 -5.13 4.51
C PRO A 37 -6.99 -4.57 5.73
N ASP A 38 -7.43 -5.43 6.65
CA ASP A 38 -8.05 -5.09 7.93
C ASP A 38 -7.12 -4.30 8.87
N LEU A 39 -5.82 -4.47 8.70
CA LEU A 39 -4.81 -3.78 9.49
C LEU A 39 -4.28 -2.53 8.79
N ASN A 40 -4.64 -2.27 7.52
CA ASN A 40 -4.16 -1.12 6.77
C ASN A 40 -4.95 0.15 7.16
N PRO A 41 -4.35 1.12 7.86
CA PRO A 41 -5.01 2.37 8.23
C PRO A 41 -5.53 3.17 7.04
N ILE A 42 -4.94 2.97 5.85
CA ILE A 42 -5.36 3.63 4.60
C ILE A 42 -6.75 3.16 4.18
N GLU A 43 -7.07 1.86 4.32
CA GLU A 43 -8.40 1.31 4.03
C GLU A 43 -9.46 1.93 4.95
N HIS A 44 -9.17 2.04 6.25
CA HIS A 44 -10.08 2.72 7.19
C HIS A 44 -10.29 4.20 6.84
N VAL A 45 -9.27 4.90 6.34
CA VAL A 45 -9.41 6.28 5.88
C VAL A 45 -10.29 6.35 4.65
N TRP A 46 -10.13 5.44 3.68
CA TRP A 46 -11.02 5.36 2.51
C TRP A 46 -12.48 5.10 2.90
N ASP A 47 -12.72 4.17 3.83
CA ASP A 47 -14.05 3.88 4.36
C ASP A 47 -14.70 5.11 5.01
N MET A 48 -13.92 5.90 5.75
CA MET A 48 -14.38 7.15 6.39
C MET A 48 -14.64 8.28 5.39
N LEU A 49 -13.88 8.33 4.29
CA LEU A 49 -14.05 9.34 3.24
C LEU A 49 -15.30 9.08 2.37
N GLY A 50 -15.83 7.85 2.41
CA GLY A 50 -17.10 7.48 1.80
C GLY A 50 -17.05 7.29 0.28
N PRO A 51 -18.08 6.67 -0.31
CA PRO A 51 -18.15 6.39 -1.74
C PRO A 51 -18.51 7.68 -2.49
N VAL A 52 -17.54 8.57 -2.66
CA VAL A 52 -17.60 9.48 -3.81
C VAL A 52 -17.37 8.56 -5.00
N ALA A 53 -18.29 8.53 -5.96
CA ALA A 53 -18.22 7.63 -7.11
C ALA A 53 -16.87 7.74 -7.87
N ASP A 54 -16.16 8.86 -7.71
CA ASP A 54 -14.82 9.07 -8.25
C ASP A 54 -13.70 8.37 -7.45
N PHE A 55 -13.87 8.11 -6.14
CA PHE A 55 -12.87 7.42 -5.31
C PHE A 55 -12.98 5.90 -5.41
N ASP A 56 -14.17 5.35 -5.65
CA ASP A 56 -14.33 3.91 -5.85
C ASP A 56 -13.65 3.45 -7.16
N ASP A 57 -13.60 4.32 -8.18
CA ASP A 57 -12.88 4.12 -9.45
C ASP A 57 -11.35 4.34 -9.29
N MET A 58 -10.93 5.07 -8.25
CA MET A 58 -9.53 5.25 -7.87
C MET A 58 -9.02 4.24 -6.84
N ARG A 59 -9.91 3.52 -6.15
CA ARG A 59 -9.51 2.46 -5.24
C ARG A 59 -8.81 1.41 -6.09
N PRO A 60 -7.49 1.21 -5.95
CA PRO A 60 -6.83 0.17 -6.70
C PRO A 60 -7.51 -1.13 -6.33
N GLU A 61 -7.85 -1.97 -7.31
CA GLU A 61 -8.17 -3.37 -7.04
C GLU A 61 -6.89 -4.10 -6.61
N ALA A 62 -6.19 -3.59 -5.60
CA ALA A 62 -4.99 -4.19 -5.03
C ALA A 62 -5.28 -5.63 -4.63
N GLN A 63 -6.51 -5.89 -4.17
CA GLN A 63 -7.08 -7.22 -3.92
C GLN A 63 -7.02 -8.17 -5.12
N ASN A 64 -7.17 -7.69 -6.36
CA ASN A 64 -7.11 -8.54 -7.56
C ASN A 64 -5.67 -8.86 -8.02
N TYR A 65 -4.68 -8.04 -7.62
CA TYR A 65 -3.26 -8.34 -7.86
C TYR A 65 -2.68 -9.38 -6.89
N PHE A 66 -3.41 -9.71 -5.83
CA PHE A 66 -3.06 -10.76 -4.88
C PHE A 66 -3.36 -12.17 -5.42
N GLU A 67 -4.25 -12.33 -6.42
CA GLU A 67 -4.64 -13.65 -6.95
C GLU A 67 -3.91 -14.10 -8.23
N ALA A 68 -3.15 -13.22 -8.89
CA ALA A 68 -2.40 -13.63 -10.09
C ALA A 68 -1.22 -14.55 -9.70
N PRO A 69 -0.97 -15.68 -10.37
CA PRO A 69 0.24 -16.47 -10.08
C PRO A 69 1.50 -15.66 -10.43
N SER A 70 2.58 -15.94 -9.69
CA SER A 70 3.92 -15.36 -9.85
C SER A 70 4.52 -15.63 -11.23
#